data_AF-A0A1N6L0U3-F1
#
_entry.id   AF-A0A1N6L0U3-F1
#
_cell.length_a   1.000
_cell.length_b   1.000
_cell.length_c   1.000
_cell.angle_alpha   90.00
_cell.angle_beta   90.00
_cell.angle_gamma   90.00
#
_symmetry.space_group_name_H-M   'P 1'
#
loop_
_entity.id
_entity.type
_entity.pdbx_description
1 polymer ?
#
loop_
_entity_poly.entity_id
_entity_poly.type
_entity_poly.pdbx_seq_one_letter_code
_entity_poly.pdbx_strand_id
1 'polypeptide(L)'
;MTRGTHSKKEVENALAYAEALGWRVKSGGKGHAWGKMYCPYNDSECRCGEFCITSVWSTPRNPGNHARLLRRVVDNCTTHRQKRAPQGASQHVETQE
;
A
#
# COMPACT_ATOMS: atom_id res chain seq x y z
N MET A 1 18.78 1.42 3.67
CA MET A 1 18.66 -0.02 4.03
C MET A 1 17.83 -0.69 2.97
N THR A 2 18.46 -1.51 2.15
CA THR A 2 17.82 -2.27 1.07
C THR A 2 16.88 -3.29 1.70
N ARG A 3 15.59 -3.25 1.35
CA ARG A 3 14.65 -4.29 1.78
C ARG A 3 15.17 -5.64 1.29
N GLY A 4 14.92 -6.70 2.05
CA GLY A 4 15.09 -8.05 1.53
C GLY A 4 14.24 -8.21 0.25
N THR A 5 14.62 -9.14 -0.63
CA THR A 5 13.80 -9.52 -1.79
C THR A 5 12.88 -10.66 -1.38
N HIS A 6 11.63 -10.66 -1.85
CA HIS A 6 10.72 -11.77 -1.59
C HIS A 6 11.05 -12.94 -2.53
N SER A 7 11.10 -14.17 -2.02
CA SER A 7 11.40 -15.37 -2.84
C SER A 7 10.39 -15.67 -3.95
N LYS A 8 9.26 -14.93 -3.99
CA LYS A 8 8.17 -15.12 -4.95
C LYS A 8 8.08 -13.86 -5.81
N LYS A 9 8.40 -14.02 -7.10
CA LYS A 9 8.46 -12.91 -8.06
C LYS A 9 7.14 -12.13 -8.15
N GLU A 10 6.00 -12.81 -8.06
CA GLU A 10 4.68 -12.16 -8.11
C GLU A 10 4.48 -11.18 -6.94
N VAL A 11 4.83 -11.61 -5.73
CA VAL A 11 4.73 -10.78 -4.52
C VAL A 11 5.73 -9.64 -4.61
N GLU A 12 6.97 -9.91 -5.01
CA GLU A 12 8.01 -8.91 -5.22
C GLU A 12 7.57 -7.81 -6.20
N ASN A 13 6.94 -8.20 -7.31
CA ASN A 13 6.42 -7.28 -8.31
C ASN A 13 5.24 -6.44 -7.77
N ALA A 14 4.43 -6.99 -6.87
CA ALA A 14 3.41 -6.22 -6.16
C ALA A 14 4.02 -5.23 -5.15
N LEU A 15 5.10 -5.61 -4.46
CA LEU A 15 5.82 -4.71 -3.54
C LEU A 15 6.49 -3.57 -4.29
N ALA A 16 7.17 -3.85 -5.40
CA ALA A 16 7.77 -2.84 -6.26
C ALA A 16 6.72 -1.86 -6.81
N TYR A 17 5.53 -2.36 -7.19
CA TYR A 17 4.40 -1.53 -7.58
C TYR A 17 3.94 -0.62 -6.43
N ALA A 18 3.85 -1.15 -5.21
CA ALA A 18 3.48 -0.36 -4.04
C ALA A 18 4.51 0.75 -3.76
N GLU A 19 5.80 0.43 -3.80
CA GLU A 19 6.89 1.42 -3.61
C GLU A 19 6.88 2.51 -4.67
N ALA A 20 6.65 2.15 -5.94
CA ALA A 20 6.52 3.11 -7.03
C ALA A 20 5.37 4.11 -6.80
N LEU A 21 4.37 3.72 -6.02
CA LEU A 21 3.22 4.53 -5.63
C LEU A 21 3.41 5.22 -4.26
N GLY A 22 4.63 5.19 -3.73
CA GLY A 22 5.00 5.85 -2.47
C GLY A 22 4.66 5.06 -1.21
N TRP A 23 4.24 3.79 -1.33
CA TRP A 23 4.01 2.95 -0.15
C TRP A 23 5.32 2.51 0.48
N ARG A 24 5.34 2.47 1.81
CA ARG A 24 6.53 2.09 2.56
C ARG A 24 6.49 0.61 2.87
N VAL A 25 7.40 -0.17 2.28
CA VAL A 25 7.53 -1.61 2.53
C VAL A 25 8.67 -1.86 3.51
N LYS A 26 8.41 -2.64 4.56
CA LYS A 26 9.41 -3.07 5.55
C LYS A 26 9.52 -4.59 5.57
N SER A 27 10.68 -5.11 5.16
CA SER A 27 11.04 -6.52 5.31
C SER A 27 11.49 -6.81 6.76
N GLY A 28 11.28 -8.04 7.24
CA GLY A 28 11.73 -8.47 8.57
C GLY A 28 10.60 -8.95 9.49
N GLY A 29 9.58 -9.62 8.94
CA GLY A 29 8.59 -10.29 9.78
C GLY A 29 9.21 -11.46 10.55
N LYS A 30 8.66 -11.76 11.73
CA LYS A 30 9.00 -12.97 12.50
C LYS A 30 8.10 -14.13 12.06
N GLY A 31 8.70 -15.28 11.75
CA GLY A 31 7.97 -16.51 11.41
C GLY A 31 7.37 -16.53 10.01
N HIS A 32 6.04 -16.62 9.91
CA HIS A 32 5.33 -16.81 8.63
C HIS A 32 5.16 -15.53 7.80
N ALA A 33 5.35 -14.36 8.41
CA ALA A 33 5.30 -13.08 7.72
C ALA A 33 6.69 -12.71 7.20
N TRP A 34 6.77 -12.33 5.93
CA TRP A 34 7.97 -11.79 5.33
C TRP A 34 8.22 -10.34 5.77
N GLY A 35 7.14 -9.57 5.86
CA GLY A 35 7.21 -8.14 6.16
C GLY A 35 5.84 -7.49 6.24
N LYS A 36 5.83 -6.17 6.25
CA LYS A 36 4.61 -5.34 6.28
C LYS A 36 4.76 -4.16 5.32
N MET A 37 3.68 -3.81 4.64
CA MET A 37 3.58 -2.55 3.89
C MET A 37 2.73 -1.55 4.66
N TYR A 38 3.12 -0.29 4.60
CA TYR A 38 2.54 0.83 5.34
C TYR A 38 2.07 1.88 4.34
N CYS A 39 0.83 2.35 4.52
CA CYS A 39 0.31 3.48 3.78
C CYS A 39 1.05 4.77 4.18
N PRO A 40 1.46 5.62 3.23
CA PRO A 40 2.19 6.85 3.54
C PRO A 40 1.27 7.99 3.98
N TYR A 41 -0.03 7.89 3.74
CA TYR A 41 -0.98 8.99 3.93
C TYR A 41 -1.65 9.01 5.31
N ASN A 42 -1.60 7.89 6.06
CA ASN A 42 -2.15 7.74 7.41
C ASN A 42 -3.50 8.43 7.65
N ASP A 43 -4.39 8.32 6.66
CA ASP A 43 -5.66 9.04 6.64
C ASP A 43 -6.77 8.19 7.27
N SER A 44 -7.65 8.81 8.05
CA SER A 44 -8.76 8.12 8.72
C SER A 44 -9.80 7.57 7.72
N GLU A 45 -9.86 8.11 6.50
CA GLU A 45 -10.69 7.59 5.40
C GLU A 45 -10.02 6.43 4.63
N CYS A 46 -8.78 6.08 4.96
CA CYS A 46 -8.02 5.06 4.24
C CYS A 46 -8.40 3.65 4.70
N ARG A 47 -9.30 2.99 3.97
CA ARG A 47 -9.63 1.53 3.98
C ARG A 47 -10.12 0.91 5.30
N CYS A 48 -9.71 1.42 6.46
CA CYS A 48 -10.10 0.96 7.80
C CYS A 48 -10.08 2.06 8.88
N GLY A 49 -9.55 3.27 8.60
CA GLY A 49 -9.24 4.23 9.66
C GLY A 49 -8.13 3.71 10.59
N GLU A 50 -7.38 4.62 11.18
CA GLU A 50 -6.27 4.40 12.11
C GLU A 50 -4.98 3.79 11.53
N PHE A 51 -4.95 2.64 10.81
CA PHE A 51 -3.68 2.03 10.35
C PHE A 51 -3.81 1.14 9.11
N CYS A 52 -3.67 1.70 7.90
CA CYS A 52 -3.63 0.90 6.67
C CYS A 52 -2.28 0.19 6.49
N ILE A 53 -2.08 -0.88 7.26
CA ILE A 53 -0.90 -1.75 7.27
C ILE A 53 -1.31 -3.12 6.73
N THR A 54 -0.60 -3.62 5.73
CA THR A 54 -0.84 -4.97 5.20
C THR A 54 0.35 -5.87 5.46
N SER A 55 0.10 -7.02 6.07
CA SER A 55 1.12 -8.05 6.29
C SER A 55 1.38 -8.84 5.00
N VAL A 56 2.65 -9.02 4.69
CA VAL A 56 3.13 -9.78 3.53
C VAL A 56 3.61 -11.14 4.03
N TRP A 57 3.05 -12.21 3.49
CA TRP A 57 3.36 -13.58 3.91
C TRP A 57 4.52 -14.16 3.10
N SER A 58 5.48 -14.84 3.75
CA SER A 58 6.63 -15.48 3.07
C SER A 58 6.23 -16.68 2.21
N THR A 59 5.25 -17.46 2.68
CA THR A 59 4.82 -18.72 2.05
C THR A 59 3.31 -18.73 1.76
N PRO A 60 2.82 -17.82 0.88
CA PRO A 60 1.42 -17.84 0.49
C PRO A 60 1.13 -19.10 -0.34
N ARG A 61 0.02 -19.79 -0.03
CA ARG A 61 -0.45 -20.98 -0.78
C ARG A 61 -0.65 -20.66 -2.27
N ASN A 62 -1.04 -19.43 -2.59
CA ASN A 62 -1.11 -18.91 -3.96
C ASN A 62 -0.42 -17.53 -4.03
N PRO A 63 0.83 -17.44 -4.52
CA PRO A 63 1.59 -16.20 -4.58
C PRO A 63 0.94 -15.15 -5.49
N GLY A 64 0.34 -15.55 -6.61
CA GLY A 64 -0.34 -14.63 -7.53
C GLY A 64 -1.57 -13.98 -6.95
N ASN A 65 -2.41 -14.73 -6.24
CA ASN A 65 -3.57 -14.15 -5.54
C ASN A 65 -3.14 -13.23 -4.40
N HIS A 66 -2.09 -13.59 -3.65
CA HIS A 66 -1.55 -12.70 -2.62
C HIS A 66 -1.01 -11.40 -3.22
N ALA A 67 -0.27 -11.48 -4.34
CA ALA A 67 0.21 -10.32 -5.07
C ALA A 67 -0.93 -9.42 -5.56
N ARG A 68 -1.99 -9.99 -6.14
CA ARG A 68 -3.19 -9.24 -6.56
C ARG A 68 -3.87 -8.56 -5.38
N LEU A 69 -3.94 -9.21 -4.22
CA LEU A 69 -4.50 -8.63 -3.01
C LEU A 69 -3.69 -7.40 -2.58
N LEU A 70 -2.35 -7.49 -2.52
CA LEU A 70 -1.48 -6.36 -2.18
C LEU A 70 -1.67 -5.19 -3.17
N ARG A 71 -1.70 -5.48 -4.47
CA ARG A 71 -1.98 -4.45 -5.50
C ARG A 71 -3.35 -3.82 -5.31
N ARG A 72 -4.38 -4.61 -5.01
CA ARG A 72 -5.73 -4.10 -4.74
C ARG A 72 -5.77 -3.21 -3.50
N VAL A 73 -4.97 -3.48 -2.47
CA VAL A 73 -4.83 -2.59 -1.31
C VAL A 73 -4.31 -1.23 -1.69
N VAL A 74 -3.25 -1.20 -2.51
CA VAL A 74 -2.67 0.03 -3.02
C VAL A 74 -3.65 0.80 -3.90
N ASP A 75 -4.31 0.10 -4.82
CA ASP A 75 -5.23 0.70 -5.80
C ASP A 75 -6.53 1.23 -5.15
N ASN A 76 -7.06 0.52 -4.15
CA ASN A 76 -8.27 0.92 -3.43
C ASN A 76 -8.01 1.84 -2.24
N CYS A 77 -6.80 2.35 -2.08
CA CYS A 77 -6.53 3.39 -1.10
C CYS A 77 -7.18 4.69 -1.58
N THR A 78 -8.18 5.17 -0.84
CA THR A 78 -8.99 6.35 -1.15
C THR A 78 -8.10 7.57 -1.38
N THR A 79 -7.14 7.82 -0.49
CA THR A 79 -6.19 8.94 -0.60
C THR A 79 -5.25 8.80 -1.81
N HIS A 80 -4.80 7.59 -2.13
CA HIS A 80 -3.99 7.34 -3.32
C HIS A 80 -4.81 7.59 -4.61
N ARG A 81 -6.08 7.17 -4.64
CA ARG A 81 -6.99 7.43 -5.75
C ARG A 81 -7.33 8.92 -5.89
N GLN A 82 -7.48 9.65 -4.78
CA GLN A 82 -7.68 11.11 -4.78
C GLN A 82 -6.44 11.86 -5.27
N LYS A 83 -5.22 11.48 -4.87
CA LYS A 83 -3.99 12.13 -5.35
C LYS A 83 -3.62 11.80 -6.79
N ARG A 84 -4.10 10.67 -7.32
CA ARG A 84 -3.92 10.26 -8.71
C ARG A 84 -4.99 10.83 -9.65
N ALA A 85 -6.08 11.38 -9.10
CA ALA A 85 -6.93 12.28 -9.87
C ALA A 85 -6.11 13.54 -10.19
N PRO A 86 -6.13 14.03 -11.43
CA PRO A 86 -5.38 15.23 -11.78
C PRO A 86 -5.82 16.37 -10.86
N GLN A 87 -4.84 17.01 -10.23
CA GLN A 87 -5.04 18.26 -9.50
C GLN A 87 -5.67 19.27 -10.47
N GLY A 88 -6.98 19.45 -10.34
CA GLY A 88 -7.78 20.29 -11.22
C GLY A 88 -9.18 20.60 -10.67
N ALA A 89 -9.43 20.39 -9.38
CA ALA A 89 -10.65 20.83 -8.74
C ALA A 89 -10.29 21.61 -7.47
N SER A 90 -10.12 22.92 -7.68
CA SER A 90 -10.17 23.96 -6.67
C SER A 90 -11.40 23.78 -5.79
N GLN A 91 -11.21 23.66 -4.47
CA GLN A 91 -12.24 24.00 -3.49
C GLN A 91 -11.57 24.79 -2.35
N HIS A 92 -11.14 25.99 -2.69
CA HIS A 92 -11.20 27.10 -1.75
C HIS A 92 -12.69 27.48 -1.67
N VAL A 93 -13.37 27.07 -0.61
CA VAL A 93 -14.59 27.79 -0.18
C VAL A 93 -14.12 28.71 0.93
N GLU A 94 -13.67 29.88 0.50
CA GLU A 94 -13.43 31.04 1.33
C GLU A 94 -14.78 31.65 1.73
N THR A 95 -14.94 31.82 3.04
CA THR A 95 -15.75 32.80 3.79
C THR A 95 -16.93 33.52 3.11
N GLN A 96 -18.08 33.50 3.78
CA GLN A 96 -19.16 34.52 3.75
C GLN A 96 -19.99 34.27 5.03
N GLU A 97 -19.75 34.98 6.13
CA GLU A 97 -20.20 36.33 6.56
C GLU A 97 -21.32 36.26 7.61
#